data_AF-A0AAV5W440-F1
#
_entry.id   AF-A0AAV5W440-F1
#
_cell.length_a   1.000
_cell.length_b   1.000
_cell.length_c   1.000
_cell.angle_alpha   90.00
_cell.angle_beta   90.00
_cell.angle_gamma   90.00
#
_symmetry.space_group_name_H-M   'P 1'
#
loop_
_entity.id
_entity.type
_entity.pdbx_description
1 polymer ?
#
loop_
_entity_poly.entity_id
_entity_poly.type
_entity_poly.pdbx_seq_one_letter_code
_entity_poly.pdbx_strand_id
1 'polypeptide(L)'
;TTTTTVKTTTTTIKTTKKKKKKKTTTATTTTTQKPTTAIIDVWTEWVTTGHCLTTCGSCNVAHRTRTCKYASYGCTCSSDVGPCGIALCPWPTPTCCGQYIKCLN
;
A
#
# COMPACT_ATOMS: atom_id res chain seq x y z
N THR A 1 45.23 9.50 15.34
CA THR A 1 43.98 9.18 14.63
C THR A 1 43.47 10.43 13.98
N THR A 2 43.52 10.48 12.66
CA THR A 2 43.16 11.64 11.83
C THR A 2 41.68 11.58 11.51
N THR A 3 40.88 12.57 11.90
CA THR A 3 39.48 12.67 11.46
C THR A 3 39.26 14.03 10.81
N THR A 4 39.14 13.98 9.49
CA THR A 4 38.97 15.12 8.60
C THR A 4 37.52 15.62 8.65
N THR A 5 37.35 16.89 9.04
CA THR A 5 36.09 17.64 8.94
C THR A 5 35.87 18.10 7.50
N VAL A 6 34.81 17.62 6.84
CA VAL A 6 34.39 18.16 5.53
C VAL A 6 33.26 19.16 5.77
N LYS A 7 33.58 20.45 5.66
CA LYS A 7 32.62 21.53 5.44
C LYS A 7 32.42 21.69 3.94
N THR A 8 31.19 21.61 3.46
CA THR A 8 30.84 22.03 2.09
C THR A 8 29.64 22.96 2.15
N THR A 9 29.96 24.25 2.14
CA THR A 9 29.09 25.37 1.75
C THR A 9 28.91 25.34 0.23
N THR A 10 27.73 25.65 -0.31
CA THR A 10 27.49 26.54 -1.49
C THR A 10 26.02 26.52 -1.95
N THR A 11 25.38 27.69 -1.77
CA THR A 11 24.48 28.44 -2.67
C THR A 11 23.05 27.99 -2.99
N THR A 12 22.14 28.79 -2.41
CA THR A 12 20.74 29.04 -2.78
C THR A 12 20.54 29.39 -4.26
N ILE A 13 19.70 28.64 -4.96
CA ILE A 13 19.02 29.09 -6.19
C ILE A 13 17.51 29.03 -5.95
N LYS A 14 16.90 30.20 -5.70
CA LYS A 14 15.44 30.37 -5.74
C LYS A 14 14.98 30.23 -7.20
N THR A 15 14.22 29.18 -7.51
CA THR A 15 13.34 29.16 -8.67
C THR A 15 11.96 28.63 -8.28
N THR A 16 10.98 29.53 -8.31
CA THR A 16 9.55 29.26 -8.28
C THR A 16 9.15 28.51 -9.56
N LYS A 17 8.83 27.21 -9.46
CA LYS A 17 8.09 26.48 -10.50
C LYS A 17 6.97 25.65 -9.89
N LYS A 18 5.76 26.16 -10.10
CA LYS A 18 4.43 25.57 -9.88
C LYS A 18 4.40 24.10 -10.32
N LYS A 19 4.47 23.13 -9.39
CA LYS A 19 4.31 21.70 -9.70
C LYS A 19 2.84 21.41 -10.00
N LYS A 20 2.54 21.43 -11.30
CA LYS A 20 1.29 20.97 -11.91
C LYS A 20 1.05 19.51 -11.49
N LYS A 21 -0.12 19.24 -10.92
CA LYS A 21 -0.65 17.90 -10.61
C LYS A 21 -0.60 17.05 -11.88
N LYS A 22 0.42 16.20 -12.01
CA LYS A 22 0.48 15.19 -13.07
C LYS A 22 -0.35 14.02 -12.61
N LYS A 23 -1.63 14.03 -12.97
CA LYS A 23 -2.47 12.83 -13.04
C LYS A 23 -1.77 11.91 -14.03
N THR A 24 -1.04 10.92 -13.53
CA THR A 24 -0.48 9.86 -14.35
C THR A 24 -1.66 9.03 -14.84
N THR A 25 -2.10 9.33 -16.05
CA THR A 25 -2.97 8.46 -16.84
C THR A 25 -2.13 7.24 -17.17
N THR A 26 -2.32 6.15 -16.43
CA THR A 26 -1.85 4.83 -16.86
C THR A 26 -2.56 4.54 -18.17
N ALA A 27 -1.78 4.42 -19.24
CA ALA A 27 -2.29 4.10 -20.57
C ALA A 27 -3.07 2.78 -20.50
N THR A 28 -4.36 2.84 -20.75
CA THR A 28 -5.19 1.67 -21.03
C THR A 28 -4.78 1.16 -22.41
N THR A 29 -3.85 0.21 -22.45
CA THR A 29 -3.55 -0.57 -23.64
C THR A 29 -4.71 -1.51 -23.91
N THR A 30 -5.66 -1.08 -24.74
CA THR A 30 -6.73 -1.93 -25.26
C THR A 30 -6.13 -2.88 -26.28
N THR A 31 -5.72 -4.07 -25.86
CA THR A 31 -5.37 -5.17 -26.77
C THR A 31 -6.62 -6.01 -26.97
N THR A 32 -7.17 -5.99 -28.19
CA THR A 32 -8.25 -6.86 -28.64
C THR A 32 -7.80 -8.32 -28.52
N GLN A 33 -8.28 -9.01 -27.48
CA GLN A 33 -8.10 -10.45 -27.32
C GLN A 33 -9.46 -11.15 -27.32
N LYS A 34 -9.52 -12.20 -28.13
CA LYS A 34 -10.55 -13.24 -28.29
C LYS A 34 -11.41 -13.45 -27.04
N PRO A 35 -12.76 -13.53 -27.17
CA PRO A 35 -13.63 -13.80 -26.02
C PRO A 35 -13.36 -15.23 -25.55
N THR A 36 -12.55 -15.33 -24.51
CA THR A 36 -12.39 -16.55 -23.71
C THR A 36 -12.90 -16.13 -22.35
N THR A 37 -13.97 -16.80 -21.91
CA THR A 37 -14.69 -16.64 -20.64
C THR A 37 -13.92 -15.80 -19.62
N ALA A 38 -14.45 -14.61 -19.29
CA ALA A 38 -13.84 -13.69 -18.35
C ALA A 38 -13.50 -14.44 -17.05
N ILE A 39 -12.22 -14.79 -16.90
CA ILE A 39 -11.65 -15.21 -15.63
C ILE A 39 -11.76 -13.98 -14.74
N ILE A 40 -12.80 -13.97 -13.92
CA ILE A 40 -12.88 -13.11 -12.74
C ILE A 40 -11.55 -13.27 -11.99
N ASP A 41 -10.78 -12.19 -11.90
CA ASP A 41 -9.54 -12.14 -11.13
C ASP A 41 -9.88 -12.29 -9.64
N VAL A 42 -10.11 -13.53 -9.22
CA VAL A 42 -10.42 -13.88 -7.83
C VAL A 42 -9.12 -13.81 -7.04
N TRP A 43 -9.08 -12.90 -6.08
CA TRP A 43 -7.94 -12.75 -5.19
C TRP A 43 -8.18 -13.45 -3.86
N THR A 44 -7.10 -13.93 -3.25
CA THR A 44 -7.10 -14.34 -1.84
C THR A 44 -7.22 -13.13 -0.93
N GLU A 45 -7.56 -13.39 0.33
CA GLU A 45 -7.50 -12.40 1.39
C GLU A 45 -6.10 -11.79 1.50
N TRP A 46 -6.05 -10.53 1.91
CA TRP A 46 -4.79 -9.85 2.14
C TRP A 46 -4.07 -10.43 3.36
N VAL A 47 -2.79 -10.74 3.19
CA VAL A 47 -1.91 -11.20 4.27
C VAL A 47 -0.91 -10.10 4.59
N THR A 48 -0.89 -9.63 5.83
CA THR A 48 0.11 -8.65 6.29
C THR A 48 1.49 -9.31 6.37
N THR A 49 2.46 -8.75 5.66
CA THR A 49 3.86 -9.22 5.63
C THR A 49 4.82 -8.27 6.35
N GLY A 50 4.47 -6.99 6.48
CA GLY A 50 5.25 -6.01 7.22
C GLY A 50 5.01 -6.06 8.73
N HIS A 51 5.93 -5.48 9.49
CA HIS A 51 5.73 -5.28 10.92
C HIS A 51 4.62 -4.25 11.16
N CYS A 52 3.63 -4.61 11.97
CA CYS A 52 2.59 -3.70 12.42
C CYS A 52 2.86 -3.28 13.86
N LEU A 53 2.94 -1.96 14.10
CA LEU A 53 3.18 -1.40 15.43
C LEU A 53 2.01 -1.63 16.40
N THR A 54 0.82 -1.89 15.88
CA THR A 54 -0.39 -2.13 16.67
C THR A 54 -1.00 -3.47 16.33
N THR A 55 -1.51 -4.17 17.34
CA THR A 55 -2.17 -5.47 17.15
C THR A 55 -3.69 -5.34 17.00
N CYS A 56 -4.26 -4.18 17.32
CA CYS A 56 -5.69 -3.91 17.27
C CYS A 56 -6.02 -2.52 16.69
N GLY A 57 -7.28 -2.35 16.29
CA GLY A 57 -7.90 -1.08 15.93
C GLY A 57 -7.59 -0.56 14.53
N SER A 58 -6.80 -1.27 13.71
CA SER A 58 -6.39 -0.80 12.38
C SER A 58 -5.72 0.59 12.40
N CYS A 59 -5.00 0.91 13.48
CA CYS A 59 -4.45 2.24 13.72
C CYS A 59 -3.19 2.54 12.88
N ASN A 60 -2.54 1.51 12.35
CA ASN A 60 -1.34 1.62 11.54
C ASN A 60 -1.52 0.93 10.19
N VAL A 61 -0.55 1.20 9.32
CA VAL A 61 -0.45 0.53 8.03
C VAL A 61 0.82 -0.32 7.97
N ALA A 62 0.75 -1.43 7.25
CA ALA A 62 1.89 -2.28 6.97
C ALA A 62 1.81 -2.80 5.53
N HIS A 63 2.93 -3.30 5.04
CA HIS A 63 2.96 -4.04 3.79
C HIS A 63 2.09 -5.29 3.91
N ARG A 64 1.28 -5.54 2.88
CA ARG A 64 0.47 -6.75 2.77
C ARG A 64 0.47 -7.24 1.33
N THR A 65 0.27 -8.53 1.17
CA THR A 65 0.30 -9.22 -0.10
C THR A 65 -0.90 -10.11 -0.27
N ARG A 66 -1.36 -10.29 -1.50
CA ARG A 66 -2.37 -11.28 -1.87
C ARG A 66 -1.96 -11.99 -3.15
N THR A 67 -2.37 -13.23 -3.25
CA THR A 67 -2.14 -14.05 -4.44
C THR A 67 -3.47 -14.25 -5.15
N CYS A 68 -3.46 -14.25 -6.47
CA CYS A 68 -4.67 -14.58 -7.21
C CYS A 68 -4.91 -16.11 -7.13
N LYS A 69 -6.18 -16.49 -6.96
CA LYS A 69 -6.59 -17.89 -6.69
C LYS A 69 -6.22 -18.84 -7.83
N TYR A 70 -6.07 -18.29 -9.03
CA TYR A 70 -5.70 -18.99 -10.26
C TYR A 70 -4.23 -18.76 -10.63
N ALA A 71 -3.32 -18.71 -9.65
CA ALA A 71 -1.88 -18.48 -9.87
C ALA A 71 -1.27 -19.44 -10.92
N SER A 72 -1.79 -20.67 -11.01
CA SER A 72 -1.41 -21.67 -12.02
C SER A 72 -1.71 -21.26 -13.47
N TYR A 73 -2.57 -20.25 -13.67
CA TYR A 73 -2.93 -19.69 -14.97
C TYR A 73 -2.16 -18.39 -15.29
N GLY A 74 -1.13 -18.06 -14.49
CA GLY A 74 -0.18 -16.98 -14.78
C GLY A 74 -0.48 -15.64 -14.10
N CYS A 75 -1.33 -15.60 -13.06
CA CYS A 75 -1.50 -14.37 -12.28
C CYS A 75 -0.41 -14.19 -11.23
N THR A 76 0.15 -12.98 -11.16
CA THR A 76 1.25 -12.57 -10.27
C THR A 76 0.76 -12.15 -8.87
N CYS A 77 1.60 -12.30 -7.85
CA CYS A 77 1.33 -11.78 -6.51
C CYS A 77 1.21 -10.25 -6.52
N SER A 78 0.23 -9.73 -5.80
CA SER A 78 0.04 -8.29 -5.64
C SER A 78 0.45 -7.87 -4.23
N SER A 79 1.16 -6.75 -4.13
CA SER A 79 1.59 -6.16 -2.86
C SER A 79 1.11 -4.72 -2.76
N ASP A 80 0.60 -4.32 -1.59
CA ASP A 80 0.25 -2.94 -1.29
C ASP A 80 0.67 -2.56 0.15
N VAL A 81 0.31 -1.34 0.56
CA VAL A 81 0.39 -0.87 1.95
C VAL A 81 -1.03 -0.56 2.40
N GLY A 82 -1.47 -1.19 3.48
CA GLY A 82 -2.83 -1.05 3.98
C GLY A 82 -2.92 -1.24 5.49
N PRO A 83 -4.14 -1.12 6.07
CA PRO A 83 -4.33 -1.22 7.51
C PRO A 83 -3.88 -2.57 8.06
N CYS A 84 -3.31 -2.55 9.26
CA CYS A 84 -2.81 -3.72 9.97
C CYS A 84 -3.24 -3.70 11.44
N GLY A 85 -3.24 -4.86 12.10
CA GLY A 85 -3.80 -4.99 13.44
C GLY A 85 -5.32 -4.85 13.42
N ILE A 86 -6.00 -5.63 12.57
CA ILE A 86 -7.44 -5.53 12.30
C ILE A 86 -8.32 -6.05 13.45
N ALA A 87 -7.72 -6.62 14.50
CA ALA A 87 -8.46 -7.08 15.67
C ALA A 87 -9.13 -5.88 16.37
N LEU A 88 -10.27 -6.12 17.02
CA LEU A 88 -10.95 -5.09 17.80
C LEU A 88 -10.14 -4.77 19.06
N CYS A 89 -9.88 -3.49 19.32
CA CYS A 89 -9.22 -3.12 20.57
C CYS A 89 -10.17 -3.31 21.77
N PRO A 90 -9.64 -3.80 22.91
CA PRO A 90 -10.41 -3.88 24.14
C PRO A 90 -10.68 -2.49 24.71
N TRP A 91 -11.75 -2.40 25.50
CA TRP A 91 -12.04 -1.21 26.31
C TRP A 91 -10.88 -0.96 27.32
N PRO A 92 -10.51 0.29 27.66
CA PRO A 92 -11.17 1.58 27.39
C PRO A 92 -10.75 2.26 26.08
N THR A 93 -9.83 1.68 25.33
CA THR A 93 -9.41 2.26 24.06
C THR A 93 -10.52 2.14 23.01
N PRO A 94 -10.62 3.11 22.07
CA PRO A 94 -11.57 3.01 20.98
C PRO A 94 -11.33 1.70 20.20
N THR A 95 -12.41 0.96 19.94
CA THR A 95 -12.36 -0.37 19.30
C THR A 95 -11.65 -0.34 17.93
N CYS A 96 -11.82 0.76 17.20
CA CYS A 96 -11.22 1.03 15.89
C CYS A 96 -10.68 2.46 15.84
N CYS A 97 -9.59 2.67 15.10
CA CYS A 97 -8.97 3.97 14.90
C CYS A 97 -9.50 4.70 13.67
N GLY A 98 -9.55 6.03 13.73
CA GLY A 98 -9.92 6.88 12.60
C GLY A 98 -11.33 6.58 12.09
N GLN A 99 -11.44 6.28 10.78
CA GLN A 99 -12.72 6.07 10.09
C GLN A 99 -13.14 4.59 10.06
N TYR A 100 -12.39 3.69 10.69
CA TYR A 100 -12.73 2.27 10.71
C TYR A 100 -13.87 2.02 11.70
N ILE A 101 -14.86 1.25 11.27
CA ILE A 101 -16.04 0.89 12.06
C ILE A 101 -16.10 -0.63 12.14
N LYS A 102 -16.49 -1.15 13.31
CA LYS A 102 -16.74 -2.59 13.45
C LYS A 102 -17.96 -2.97 12.61
N CYS A 103 -17.80 -3.96 11.73
CA CYS A 103 -18.89 -4.56 10.98
C CYS A 103 -18.96 -6.05 11.32
N LEU A 104 -20.16 -6.61 11.45
CA LEU A 104 -20.31 -8.06 11.45
C LEU A 104 -20.17 -8.57 10.00
N ASN A 105 -19.45 -9.68 9.85
CA ASN A 105 -19.24 -10.37 8.57
C ASN A 105 -20.38 -11.33 8.27
#